data_AF-A0A372RHL5-F1
#
_entry.id   AF-A0A372RHL5-F1
#
_cell.length_a   1.000
_cell.length_b   1.000
_cell.length_c   1.000
_cell.angle_alpha   90.00
_cell.angle_beta   90.00
_cell.angle_gamma   90.00
#
_symmetry.space_group_name_H-M   'P 1'
#
loop_
_entity.id
_entity.type
_entity.pdbx_description
1 polymer ?
#
loop_
_entity_poly.entity_id
_entity_poly.type
_entity_poly.pdbx_seq_one_letter_code
_entity_poly.pdbx_strand_id
1 'polypeptide(L)'
;MTSSGTPSTTKETLSNVNVTAALDVEGNVPLKSVQIDGLVVLKIIKHCREFFPNPVTGQLLGLDVNGVLEVTNCFPFPGSKADDENELVDGARYQVDMMRCLREVNVDNNTVGWYQSTYLGSFVTHKLIETQYNYQQTFNNKSVVIVHDVSRSTHGNLSLRAFRFSQAFMEAQKESKFTTESLIKNKLTFSNIFEELPITVKNSHLMTALLHSLDDYEHIIPKTTLDKETVVSPLSPNFDTLELSLDPYIEKNLEFLLEAVEEHTQEQNTYTFWQRNVGREQAKMQSALQKRKQENSSRQASGLEPLPEDDILKMYKLPAEPSRLDSLLITAQINNYCKQLNQYSGPTLGKFFMAGELQK
;
A
#
# COMPACT_ATOMS: atom_id res chain seq x y z
N MET A 1 -26.92 -37.13 -44.97
CA MET A 1 -27.98 -36.69 -44.04
C MET A 1 -27.62 -37.26 -42.67
N THR A 2 -26.77 -36.55 -41.93
CA THR A 2 -27.17 -35.70 -40.78
C THR A 2 -27.58 -36.51 -39.54
N SER A 3 -26.70 -36.66 -38.56
CA SER A 3 -26.76 -35.82 -37.34
C SER A 3 -25.67 -36.23 -36.34
N SER A 4 -24.91 -35.21 -35.96
CA SER A 4 -23.88 -35.15 -34.94
C SER A 4 -24.48 -35.23 -33.53
N GLY A 5 -24.01 -36.16 -32.70
CA GLY A 5 -24.21 -36.17 -31.25
C GLY A 5 -22.89 -35.85 -30.55
N THR A 6 -22.77 -34.64 -30.04
CA THR A 6 -21.68 -34.16 -29.18
C THR A 6 -21.70 -34.86 -27.81
N PRO A 7 -20.55 -35.27 -27.24
CA PRO A 7 -20.47 -35.57 -25.82
C PRO A 7 -20.32 -34.26 -25.04
N SER A 8 -21.23 -34.03 -24.10
CA SER A 8 -21.23 -32.92 -23.16
C SER A 8 -20.02 -33.02 -22.23
N THR A 9 -19.08 -32.09 -22.39
CA THR A 9 -17.99 -31.81 -21.45
C THR A 9 -18.58 -31.22 -20.17
N THR A 10 -18.57 -32.01 -19.10
CA THR A 10 -18.78 -31.50 -17.73
C THR A 10 -17.64 -30.54 -17.44
N LYS A 11 -17.91 -29.23 -17.49
CA LYS A 11 -17.01 -28.20 -16.97
C LYS A 11 -16.90 -28.38 -15.46
N GLU A 12 -15.88 -29.12 -15.02
CA GLU A 12 -15.38 -29.00 -13.65
C GLU A 12 -14.92 -27.56 -13.47
N THR A 13 -15.80 -26.79 -12.86
CA THR A 13 -15.52 -25.44 -12.40
C THR A 13 -14.61 -25.64 -11.20
N LEU A 14 -13.32 -25.28 -11.33
CA LEU A 14 -12.36 -25.19 -10.24
C LEU A 14 -12.84 -24.12 -9.25
N SER A 15 -13.85 -24.50 -8.45
CA SER A 15 -14.37 -23.73 -7.34
C SER A 15 -13.34 -23.78 -6.22
N ASN A 16 -12.85 -22.59 -5.85
CA ASN A 16 -12.39 -22.22 -4.51
C ASN A 16 -11.70 -23.34 -3.74
N VAL A 17 -10.37 -23.41 -3.90
CA VAL A 17 -9.53 -24.08 -2.91
C VAL A 17 -9.79 -23.39 -1.56
N ASN A 18 -10.46 -24.09 -0.66
CA ASN A 18 -10.63 -23.70 0.73
C ASN A 18 -9.25 -23.47 1.36
N VAL A 19 -8.84 -22.20 1.50
CA VAL A 19 -7.65 -21.78 2.27
C VAL A 19 -8.04 -21.45 3.73
N THR A 20 -9.29 -21.70 4.12
CA THR A 20 -9.80 -21.48 5.47
C THR A 20 -9.60 -22.72 6.35
N ALA A 21 -8.44 -22.82 7.02
CA ALA A 21 -8.31 -23.53 8.30
C ALA A 21 -6.87 -23.43 8.86
N ALA A 22 -6.53 -22.31 9.52
CA ALA A 22 -5.48 -22.24 10.55
C ALA A 22 -5.31 -20.85 11.23
N LEU A 23 -6.02 -19.80 10.80
CA LEU A 23 -5.81 -18.42 11.30
C LEU A 23 -6.51 -18.07 12.63
N ASP A 24 -7.21 -19.03 13.24
CA ASP A 24 -7.86 -18.85 14.55
C ASP A 24 -7.37 -19.94 15.51
N VAL A 25 -6.17 -19.76 16.08
CA VAL A 25 -5.78 -20.53 17.27
C VAL A 25 -6.31 -19.86 18.53
N GLU A 26 -6.28 -18.52 18.68
CA GLU A 26 -6.87 -17.85 19.86
C GLU A 26 -7.33 -16.43 19.55
N GLY A 27 -8.65 -16.18 19.61
CA GLY A 27 -9.24 -14.85 19.79
C GLY A 27 -9.18 -13.87 18.59
N ASN A 28 -10.28 -13.14 18.40
CA ASN A 28 -10.37 -11.99 17.48
C ASN A 28 -9.59 -10.77 18.04
N VAL A 29 -8.29 -10.94 18.29
CA VAL A 29 -7.40 -9.88 18.75
C VAL A 29 -6.88 -9.11 17.53
N PRO A 30 -7.00 -7.77 17.51
CA PRO A 30 -6.43 -6.99 16.41
C PRO A 30 -4.90 -7.08 16.43
N LEU A 31 -4.30 -7.15 15.24
CA LEU A 31 -2.84 -7.12 15.08
C LEU A 31 -2.26 -5.82 15.66
N LYS A 32 -1.26 -5.94 16.52
CA LYS A 32 -0.58 -4.82 17.20
C LYS A 32 0.83 -4.59 16.70
N SER A 33 1.52 -5.63 16.29
CA SER A 33 2.91 -5.56 15.84
C SER A 33 3.23 -6.66 14.84
N VAL A 34 4.25 -6.43 14.04
CA VAL A 34 4.76 -7.39 13.06
C VAL A 34 6.14 -7.83 13.49
N GLN A 35 6.35 -9.13 13.59
CA GLN A 35 7.64 -9.72 13.88
C GLN A 35 8.14 -10.42 12.62
N ILE A 36 9.33 -10.06 12.15
CA ILE A 36 9.88 -10.56 10.89
C ILE A 36 11.19 -11.31 11.18
N ASP A 37 11.34 -12.48 10.59
CA ASP A 37 12.61 -13.20 10.64
C ASP A 37 13.68 -12.51 9.77
N GLY A 38 14.94 -12.50 10.22
CA GLY A 38 16.05 -11.89 9.49
C GLY A 38 16.21 -12.44 8.08
N LEU A 39 15.88 -13.72 7.85
CA LEU A 39 15.89 -14.34 6.53
C LEU A 39 14.91 -13.66 5.55
N VAL A 40 13.71 -13.31 6.03
CA VAL A 40 12.68 -12.64 5.22
C VAL A 40 13.17 -11.25 4.81
N VAL A 41 13.76 -10.51 5.74
CA VAL A 41 14.33 -9.18 5.48
C VAL A 41 15.39 -9.27 4.38
N LEU A 42 16.32 -10.22 4.48
CA LEU A 42 17.37 -10.41 3.47
C LEU A 42 16.81 -10.78 2.09
N LYS A 43 15.81 -11.66 2.04
CA LYS A 43 15.14 -12.04 0.78
C LYS A 43 14.45 -10.85 0.11
N ILE A 44 13.74 -10.03 0.89
CA ILE A 44 13.08 -8.82 0.40
C ILE A 44 14.14 -7.86 -0.15
N ILE A 45 15.17 -7.54 0.63
CA ILE A 45 16.24 -6.62 0.19
C ILE A 45 16.90 -7.12 -1.10
N LYS A 46 17.26 -8.41 -1.16
CA LYS A 46 17.85 -9.02 -2.36
C LYS A 46 16.95 -8.85 -3.57
N HIS A 47 15.68 -9.24 -3.45
CA HIS A 47 14.71 -9.14 -4.55
C HIS A 47 14.54 -7.70 -5.02
N CYS A 48 14.35 -6.76 -4.09
CA CYS A 48 14.14 -5.36 -4.45
C CYS A 48 15.38 -4.71 -5.05
N ARG A 49 16.59 -5.14 -4.67
CA ARG A 49 17.86 -4.64 -5.22
C ARG A 49 18.15 -5.18 -6.61
N GLU A 50 17.90 -6.47 -6.86
CA GLU A 50 18.19 -7.11 -8.16
C GLU A 50 17.31 -6.58 -9.31
N PHE A 51 16.08 -6.16 -8.99
CA PHE A 51 15.10 -5.71 -9.99
C PHE A 51 14.87 -4.20 -10.00
N PHE A 52 15.63 -3.45 -9.21
CA PHE A 52 15.60 -1.99 -9.20
C PHE A 52 15.95 -1.43 -10.60
N PRO A 53 15.23 -0.42 -11.13
CA PRO A 53 14.25 0.45 -10.47
C PRO A 53 12.78 -0.02 -10.54
N ASN A 54 12.49 -1.18 -11.10
CA ASN A 54 11.11 -1.62 -11.29
C ASN A 54 10.47 -2.04 -9.95
N PRO A 55 9.19 -1.68 -9.70
CA PRO A 55 8.48 -2.13 -8.52
C PRO A 55 8.27 -3.64 -8.60
N VAL A 56 8.67 -4.35 -7.56
CA VAL A 56 8.50 -5.79 -7.42
C VAL A 56 7.62 -6.11 -6.23
N THR A 57 6.92 -7.23 -6.32
CA THR A 57 6.04 -7.69 -5.26
C THR A 57 6.35 -9.13 -4.90
N GLY A 58 5.91 -9.57 -3.72
CA GLY A 58 6.01 -10.96 -3.32
C GLY A 58 5.10 -11.29 -2.15
N GLN A 59 4.96 -12.58 -1.87
CA GLN A 59 4.08 -13.09 -0.82
C GLN A 59 4.83 -13.21 0.51
N LEU A 60 4.15 -12.88 1.60
CA LEU A 60 4.59 -13.12 2.97
C LEU A 60 3.86 -14.33 3.57
N LEU A 61 4.62 -15.18 4.25
CA LEU A 61 4.17 -16.38 4.90
C LEU A 61 4.48 -16.33 6.40
N GLY A 62 3.56 -16.83 7.20
CA GLY A 62 3.68 -16.72 8.64
C GLY A 62 2.44 -17.13 9.42
N LEU A 63 2.42 -16.79 10.70
CA LEU A 63 1.31 -17.10 11.60
C LEU A 63 0.99 -15.88 12.48
N ASP A 64 -0.28 -15.70 12.83
CA ASP A 64 -0.69 -14.77 13.89
C ASP A 64 -0.62 -15.47 15.24
N VAL A 65 0.20 -14.93 16.15
CA VAL A 65 0.34 -15.41 17.53
C VAL A 65 -0.09 -14.28 18.47
N ASN A 66 -1.33 -14.37 18.97
CA ASN A 66 -1.87 -13.44 19.98
C ASN A 66 -1.79 -11.95 19.61
N GLY A 67 -2.03 -11.61 18.34
CA GLY A 67 -1.98 -10.23 17.84
C GLY A 67 -0.58 -9.76 17.44
N VAL A 68 0.42 -10.65 17.44
CA VAL A 68 1.73 -10.45 16.83
C VAL A 68 1.79 -11.28 15.57
N LEU A 69 1.93 -10.62 14.42
CA LEU A 69 2.06 -11.31 13.13
C LEU A 69 3.51 -11.75 12.96
N GLU A 70 3.78 -13.05 13.10
CA GLU A 70 5.10 -13.63 12.88
C GLU A 70 5.27 -14.01 11.41
N VAL A 71 6.11 -13.28 10.69
CA VAL A 71 6.47 -13.54 9.29
C VAL A 71 7.73 -14.41 9.26
N THR A 72 7.57 -15.69 8.95
CA THR A 72 8.64 -16.69 8.97
C THR A 72 9.33 -16.86 7.63
N ASN A 73 8.60 -16.66 6.51
CA ASN A 73 9.18 -16.79 5.18
C ASN A 73 8.51 -15.87 4.15
N CYS A 74 9.15 -15.70 3.00
CA CYS A 74 8.59 -15.00 1.86
C CYS A 74 9.12 -15.57 0.54
N PHE A 75 8.39 -15.34 -0.54
CA PHE A 75 8.86 -15.62 -1.89
C PHE A 75 8.45 -14.50 -2.86
N PRO A 76 9.31 -14.19 -3.84
CA PRO A 76 9.03 -13.15 -4.83
C PRO A 76 7.99 -13.63 -5.83
N PHE A 77 7.15 -12.71 -6.32
CA PHE A 77 6.44 -12.95 -7.58
C PHE A 77 7.40 -12.69 -8.73
N PRO A 78 7.40 -13.52 -9.79
CA PRO A 78 8.17 -13.25 -10.98
C PRO A 78 7.75 -11.89 -11.55
N GLY A 79 8.72 -11.09 -11.97
CA GLY A 79 8.47 -9.74 -12.50
C GLY A 79 7.47 -9.79 -13.65
N SER A 80 6.38 -9.04 -13.50
CA SER A 80 5.35 -8.91 -14.53
C SER A 80 5.88 -8.12 -15.73
N LYS A 81 5.63 -8.62 -16.94
CA LYS A 81 5.68 -7.81 -18.15
C LYS A 81 4.29 -7.19 -18.31
N ALA A 82 4.23 -5.86 -18.26
CA ALA A 82 3.03 -5.06 -18.03
C ALA A 82 1.87 -5.16 -19.07
N ASP A 83 1.89 -6.11 -20.02
CA ASP A 83 0.98 -6.14 -21.18
C ASP A 83 0.26 -7.50 -21.40
N ASP A 84 0.32 -8.45 -20.46
CA ASP A 84 -0.32 -9.77 -20.64
C ASP A 84 -1.60 -9.94 -19.79
N GLU A 85 -2.77 -10.03 -20.43
CA GLU A 85 -4.07 -10.31 -19.77
C GLU A 85 -4.08 -11.63 -18.96
N ASN A 86 -3.11 -12.51 -19.19
CA ASN A 86 -2.95 -13.79 -18.48
C ASN A 86 -2.16 -13.68 -17.15
N GLU A 87 -1.67 -12.48 -16.79
CA GLU A 87 -0.81 -12.25 -15.62
C GLU A 87 -1.44 -12.69 -14.29
N LEU A 88 -2.73 -12.42 -14.09
CA LEU A 88 -3.45 -12.81 -12.87
C LEU A 88 -3.58 -14.33 -12.73
N VAL A 89 -3.78 -15.03 -13.85
CA VAL A 89 -3.92 -16.49 -13.88
C VAL A 89 -2.56 -17.16 -13.69
N ASP A 90 -1.52 -16.63 -14.33
CA ASP A 90 -0.17 -17.16 -14.19
C ASP A 90 0.41 -16.90 -12.78
N GLY A 91 0.16 -15.71 -12.22
CA GLY A 91 0.50 -15.37 -10.84
C GLY A 91 -0.18 -16.28 -9.81
N ALA A 92 -1.48 -16.55 -9.98
CA ALA A 92 -2.20 -17.47 -9.09
C ALA A 92 -1.70 -18.91 -9.20
N ARG A 93 -1.39 -19.39 -10.41
CA ARG A 93 -0.79 -20.72 -10.62
C ARG A 93 0.59 -20.81 -9.98
N TYR A 94 1.43 -19.81 -10.21
CA TYR A 94 2.76 -19.72 -9.60
C TYR A 94 2.68 -19.74 -8.07
N GLN A 95 1.74 -18.99 -7.49
CA GLN A 95 1.49 -18.98 -6.05
C GLN A 95 1.15 -20.38 -5.54
N VAL A 96 0.20 -21.08 -6.17
CA VAL A 96 -0.21 -22.44 -5.75
C VAL A 96 0.95 -23.44 -5.87
N ASP A 97 1.69 -23.41 -6.98
CA ASP A 97 2.83 -24.30 -7.19
C ASP A 97 3.96 -24.03 -6.18
N MET A 98 4.28 -22.76 -5.91
CA MET A 98 5.29 -22.38 -4.91
C MET A 98 4.87 -22.81 -3.50
N MET A 99 3.59 -22.69 -3.16
CA MET A 99 3.05 -23.12 -1.87
C MET A 99 3.11 -24.64 -1.71
N ARG A 100 2.95 -25.41 -2.79
CA ARG A 100 3.19 -26.86 -2.80
C ARG A 100 4.66 -27.17 -2.53
N CYS A 101 5.60 -26.51 -3.23
CA CYS A 101 7.03 -26.70 -3.02
C CYS A 101 7.45 -26.37 -1.58
N LEU A 102 6.94 -25.29 -0.99
CA LEU A 102 7.23 -24.92 0.40
C LEU A 102 6.67 -25.92 1.41
N ARG A 103 5.49 -26.50 1.11
CA ARG A 103 4.90 -27.57 1.92
C ARG A 103 5.79 -28.83 1.94
N GLU A 104 6.38 -29.19 0.80
CA GLU A 104 7.28 -30.35 0.70
C GLU A 104 8.56 -30.18 1.52
N VAL A 105 9.02 -28.94 1.71
CA VAL A 105 10.21 -28.60 2.51
C VAL A 105 9.86 -28.34 3.99
N ASN A 106 8.60 -28.60 4.40
CA ASN A 106 8.10 -28.35 5.76
C ASN A 106 8.22 -26.88 6.21
N VAL A 107 8.07 -25.93 5.28
CA VAL A 107 7.95 -24.51 5.59
C VAL A 107 6.48 -24.15 5.72
N ASP A 108 6.17 -23.26 6.67
CA ASP A 108 4.85 -22.64 6.79
C ASP A 108 4.38 -22.08 5.45
N ASN A 109 3.16 -22.44 5.06
CA ASN A 109 2.48 -22.00 3.85
C ASN A 109 1.19 -21.23 4.19
N ASN A 110 1.19 -20.55 5.32
CA ASN A 110 0.07 -19.69 5.71
C ASN A 110 0.33 -18.29 5.18
N THR A 111 -0.53 -17.81 4.29
CA THR A 111 -0.41 -16.47 3.72
C THR A 111 -0.88 -15.42 4.73
N VAL A 112 0.00 -14.47 5.06
CA VAL A 112 -0.27 -13.41 6.06
C VAL A 112 -0.26 -12.00 5.48
N GLY A 113 0.19 -11.85 4.24
CA GLY A 113 0.33 -10.55 3.61
C GLY A 113 1.25 -10.61 2.41
N TRP A 114 1.66 -9.46 1.93
CA TRP A 114 2.54 -9.32 0.77
C TRP A 114 3.50 -8.15 0.98
N TYR A 115 4.57 -8.10 0.20
CA TYR A 115 5.50 -6.98 0.22
C TYR A 115 5.60 -6.34 -1.16
N GLN A 116 5.97 -5.06 -1.17
CA GLN A 116 6.19 -4.27 -2.37
C GLN A 116 7.45 -3.43 -2.22
N SER A 117 8.26 -3.39 -3.28
CA SER A 117 9.32 -2.39 -3.39
C SER A 117 8.75 -1.05 -3.84
N THR A 118 9.28 0.02 -3.28
CA THR A 118 8.94 1.39 -3.65
C THR A 118 10.20 2.15 -4.04
N TYR A 119 10.03 3.09 -4.97
CA TYR A 119 11.05 4.07 -5.31
C TYR A 119 10.68 5.40 -4.64
N LEU A 120 11.54 5.93 -3.76
CA LEU A 120 11.36 7.25 -3.13
C LEU A 120 9.98 7.45 -2.47
N GLY A 121 9.47 6.47 -1.71
CA GLY A 121 8.13 6.59 -1.10
C GLY A 121 6.93 6.51 -2.05
N SER A 122 7.17 6.28 -3.34
CA SER A 122 6.29 5.86 -4.45
C SER A 122 5.26 4.74 -4.25
N PHE A 123 4.46 4.67 -3.16
CA PHE A 123 3.68 3.44 -2.88
C PHE A 123 2.15 3.60 -2.81
N VAL A 124 1.60 4.78 -2.55
CA VAL A 124 0.14 4.95 -2.40
C VAL A 124 -0.51 4.99 -3.79
N THR A 125 -0.85 3.82 -4.33
CA THR A 125 -1.46 3.65 -5.66
C THR A 125 -2.82 2.93 -5.58
N HIS A 126 -3.67 3.14 -6.57
CA HIS A 126 -4.95 2.42 -6.70
C HIS A 126 -4.77 0.90 -6.70
N LYS A 127 -3.77 0.41 -7.45
CA LYS A 127 -3.45 -1.02 -7.52
C LYS A 127 -3.09 -1.59 -6.14
N LEU A 128 -2.33 -0.86 -5.33
CA LEU A 128 -2.01 -1.27 -3.96
C LEU A 128 -3.28 -1.37 -3.10
N ILE A 129 -4.23 -0.44 -3.27
CA ILE A 129 -5.46 -0.42 -2.48
C ILE A 129 -6.36 -1.59 -2.80
N GLU A 130 -6.59 -1.85 -4.09
CA GLU A 130 -7.40 -2.99 -4.52
C GLU A 130 -6.78 -4.31 -4.06
N THR A 131 -5.46 -4.45 -4.24
CA THR A 131 -4.71 -5.64 -3.82
C THR A 131 -4.82 -5.83 -2.32
N GLN A 132 -4.49 -4.81 -1.52
CA GLN A 132 -4.52 -4.89 -0.07
C GLN A 132 -5.94 -5.11 0.49
N TYR A 133 -6.96 -4.51 -0.12
CA TYR A 133 -8.36 -4.75 0.23
C TYR A 133 -8.74 -6.23 0.00
N ASN A 134 -8.39 -6.80 -1.15
CA ASN A 134 -8.65 -8.21 -1.45
C ASN A 134 -7.96 -9.16 -0.46
N TYR A 135 -6.70 -8.87 -0.12
CA TYR A 135 -5.98 -9.63 0.91
C TYR A 135 -6.66 -9.51 2.27
N GLN A 136 -7.00 -8.31 2.73
CA GLN A 136 -7.64 -8.13 4.04
C GLN A 136 -9.04 -8.72 4.11
N GLN A 137 -9.80 -8.70 3.02
CA GLN A 137 -11.10 -9.36 2.94
C GLN A 137 -10.96 -10.89 3.04
N THR A 138 -9.96 -11.47 2.37
CA THR A 138 -9.72 -12.92 2.36
C THR A 138 -9.23 -13.42 3.73
N PHE A 139 -8.39 -12.63 4.41
CA PHE A 139 -7.74 -13.02 5.67
C PHE A 139 -8.35 -12.37 6.91
N ASN A 140 -9.66 -12.08 6.87
CA ASN A 140 -10.44 -11.56 8.01
C ASN A 140 -9.77 -10.38 8.75
N ASN A 141 -9.32 -9.37 7.99
CA ASN A 141 -8.58 -8.19 8.43
C ASN A 141 -7.18 -8.42 9.00
N LYS A 142 -6.63 -9.65 9.02
CA LYS A 142 -5.29 -9.95 9.56
C LYS A 142 -4.16 -9.90 8.52
N SER A 143 -4.36 -9.18 7.41
CA SER A 143 -3.32 -9.00 6.37
C SER A 143 -2.56 -7.68 6.51
N VAL A 144 -1.24 -7.75 6.28
CA VAL A 144 -0.30 -6.62 6.33
C VAL A 144 0.42 -6.49 4.99
N VAL A 145 0.67 -5.25 4.56
CA VAL A 145 1.58 -4.94 3.46
C VAL A 145 2.91 -4.42 4.01
N ILE A 146 4.02 -5.01 3.56
CA ILE A 146 5.36 -4.53 3.91
C ILE A 146 5.92 -3.74 2.72
N VAL A 147 6.22 -2.47 2.94
CA VAL A 147 6.81 -1.59 1.92
C VAL A 147 8.29 -1.41 2.22
N HIS A 148 9.12 -1.77 1.24
CA HIS A 148 10.57 -1.58 1.30
C HIS A 148 11.01 -0.50 0.31
N ASP A 149 11.64 0.55 0.83
CA ASP A 149 12.21 1.62 -0.01
C ASP A 149 13.68 1.37 -0.27
N VAL A 150 14.02 1.03 -1.52
CA VAL A 150 15.38 0.68 -1.92
C VAL A 150 16.28 1.91 -1.89
N SER A 151 15.80 3.04 -2.44
CA SER A 151 16.55 4.30 -2.52
C SER A 151 16.90 4.85 -1.16
N ARG A 152 15.98 4.73 -0.18
CA ARG A 152 16.27 5.16 1.18
C ARG A 152 17.24 4.22 1.89
N SER A 153 17.10 2.92 1.66
CA SER A 153 17.94 1.90 2.30
C SER A 153 19.39 1.94 1.82
N THR A 154 19.65 2.40 0.58
CA THR A 154 21.01 2.65 0.09
C THR A 154 21.72 3.80 0.79
N HIS A 155 21.00 4.77 1.35
CA HIS A 155 21.59 5.89 2.09
C HIS A 155 21.80 5.61 3.59
N GLY A 156 21.73 4.34 4.00
CA GLY A 156 22.25 3.87 5.28
C GLY A 156 21.23 3.14 6.16
N ASN A 157 20.04 3.71 6.36
CA ASN A 157 19.04 3.11 7.25
C ASN A 157 18.08 2.22 6.49
N LEU A 158 17.93 0.97 6.94
CA LEU A 158 16.92 0.05 6.41
C LEU A 158 15.52 0.67 6.52
N SER A 159 14.90 0.96 5.38
CA SER A 159 13.55 1.47 5.31
C SER A 159 12.59 0.33 5.02
N LEU A 160 12.01 -0.21 6.08
CA LEU A 160 10.97 -1.23 6.05
C LEU A 160 9.80 -0.73 6.88
N ARG A 161 8.61 -0.63 6.27
CA ARG A 161 7.39 -0.15 6.95
C ARG A 161 6.27 -1.15 6.73
N ALA A 162 5.52 -1.44 7.78
CA ALA A 162 4.39 -2.36 7.72
C ALA A 162 3.11 -1.57 7.86
N PHE A 163 2.20 -1.72 6.90
CA PHE A 163 0.92 -1.03 6.90
C PHE A 163 -0.24 -2.00 6.87
N ARG A 164 -1.34 -1.53 7.43
CA ARG A 164 -2.64 -2.19 7.42
C ARG A 164 -3.70 -1.12 7.13
N PHE A 165 -4.78 -1.44 6.41
CA PHE A 165 -5.91 -0.52 6.38
C PHE A 165 -6.69 -0.52 7.68
N SER A 166 -7.22 0.65 8.03
CA SER A 166 -8.19 0.78 9.11
C SER A 166 -9.51 0.09 8.75
N GLN A 167 -10.21 -0.41 9.77
CA GLN A 167 -11.52 -1.05 9.58
C GLN A 167 -12.53 -0.10 8.94
N ALA A 168 -12.49 1.19 9.30
CA ALA A 168 -13.34 2.22 8.71
C ALA A 168 -13.11 2.37 7.18
N PHE A 169 -11.84 2.24 6.73
CA PHE A 169 -11.52 2.31 5.31
C PHE A 169 -11.98 1.04 4.57
N MET A 170 -11.86 -0.14 5.19
CA MET A 170 -12.38 -1.39 4.65
C MET A 170 -13.90 -1.36 4.43
N GLU A 171 -14.64 -0.81 5.39
CA GLU A 171 -16.10 -0.64 5.27
C GLU A 171 -16.48 0.36 4.16
N ALA A 172 -15.77 1.49 4.06
CA ALA A 172 -16.00 2.48 3.00
C ALA A 172 -15.69 1.92 1.60
N GLN A 173 -14.62 1.15 1.45
CA GLN A 173 -14.24 0.50 0.20
C GLN A 173 -15.27 -0.57 -0.21
N LYS A 174 -15.81 -1.31 0.76
CA LYS A 174 -16.89 -2.30 0.51
C LYS A 174 -18.15 -1.65 -0.07
N GLU A 175 -18.50 -0.44 0.37
CA GLU A 175 -19.61 0.32 -0.19
C GLU A 175 -19.28 0.97 -1.54
N SER A 176 -17.99 1.02 -1.92
CA SER A 176 -17.46 1.63 -3.15
C SER A 176 -17.96 3.07 -3.39
N LYS A 177 -18.31 3.77 -2.30
CA LYS A 177 -18.84 5.13 -2.31
C LYS A 177 -17.91 6.02 -1.51
N PHE A 178 -17.02 6.71 -2.22
CA PHE A 178 -16.12 7.74 -1.67
C PHE A 178 -16.71 9.14 -1.88
N THR A 179 -17.95 9.33 -1.44
CA THR A 179 -18.61 10.65 -1.39
C THR A 179 -18.24 11.38 -0.11
N THR A 180 -18.41 12.70 -0.10
CA THR A 180 -18.16 13.51 1.10
C THR A 180 -18.95 13.02 2.31
N GLU A 181 -20.19 12.56 2.10
CA GLU A 181 -21.05 12.03 3.16
C GLU A 181 -20.50 10.73 3.77
N SER A 182 -20.01 9.80 2.94
CA SER A 182 -19.42 8.54 3.38
C SER A 182 -18.12 8.77 4.16
N LEU A 183 -17.29 9.70 3.68
CA LEU A 183 -16.05 10.09 4.34
C LEU A 183 -16.29 10.72 5.72
N ILE A 184 -17.30 11.61 5.83
CA ILE A 184 -17.67 12.23 7.11
C ILE A 184 -18.24 11.20 8.06
N LYS A 185 -19.13 10.32 7.60
CA LYS A 185 -19.76 9.27 8.41
C LYS A 185 -18.70 8.33 9.01
N ASN A 186 -17.71 7.96 8.21
CA ASN A 186 -16.64 7.05 8.61
C ASN A 186 -15.43 7.79 9.22
N LYS A 187 -15.49 9.13 9.33
CA LYS A 187 -14.41 10.00 9.85
C LYS A 187 -13.04 9.72 9.21
N LEU A 188 -13.04 9.41 7.92
CA LEU A 188 -11.83 9.07 7.18
C LEU A 188 -11.03 10.34 6.88
N THR A 189 -9.76 10.32 7.27
CA THR A 189 -8.76 11.37 6.98
C THR A 189 -7.57 10.70 6.31
N PHE A 190 -6.77 11.45 5.54
CA PHE A 190 -5.55 10.95 4.89
C PHE A 190 -4.61 10.18 5.84
N SER A 191 -4.59 10.54 7.14
CA SER A 191 -3.76 9.89 8.15
C SER A 191 -4.34 8.57 8.71
N ASN A 192 -5.64 8.34 8.56
CA ASN A 192 -6.34 7.19 9.15
C ASN A 192 -6.64 6.10 8.11
N ILE A 193 -6.18 6.27 6.86
CA ILE A 193 -6.31 5.25 5.81
C ILE A 193 -5.38 4.07 6.15
N PHE A 194 -4.11 4.38 6.42
CA PHE A 194 -3.08 3.41 6.75
C PHE A 194 -2.75 3.48 8.24
N GLU A 195 -2.86 2.34 8.92
CA GLU A 195 -2.32 2.11 10.25
C GLU A 195 -0.93 1.50 10.09
N GLU A 196 0.09 2.18 10.62
CA GLU A 196 1.47 1.68 10.63
C GLU A 196 1.70 0.81 11.84
N LEU A 197 2.15 -0.44 11.61
CA LEU A 197 2.45 -1.39 12.67
C LEU A 197 3.95 -1.42 12.95
N PRO A 198 4.38 -1.41 14.21
CA PRO A 198 5.80 -1.51 14.56
C PRO A 198 6.36 -2.86 14.11
N ILE A 199 7.53 -2.80 13.48
CA ILE A 199 8.27 -3.98 13.03
C ILE A 199 9.35 -4.32 14.06
N THR A 200 9.42 -5.59 14.45
CA THR A 200 10.51 -6.15 15.25
C THR A 200 11.20 -7.26 14.45
N VAL A 201 12.53 -7.25 14.42
CA VAL A 201 13.29 -8.33 13.76
C VAL A 201 13.69 -9.34 14.83
N LYS A 202 13.29 -10.60 14.66
CA LYS A 202 13.65 -11.70 15.56
C LYS A 202 14.51 -12.68 14.79
N ASN A 203 15.66 -13.03 15.36
CA ASN A 203 16.53 -14.05 14.82
C ASN A 203 16.49 -15.30 15.72
N SER A 204 16.58 -16.48 15.10
CA SER A 204 16.85 -17.72 15.84
C SER A 204 18.26 -17.68 16.45
N HIS A 205 18.46 -18.37 17.58
CA HIS A 205 19.77 -18.52 18.21
C HIS A 205 20.82 -19.09 17.25
N LEU A 206 20.42 -19.97 16.32
CA LEU A 206 21.33 -20.51 15.30
C LEU A 206 21.74 -19.45 14.27
N MET A 207 20.81 -18.57 13.88
CA MET A 207 21.11 -17.44 12.99
C MET A 207 22.06 -16.47 13.69
N THR A 208 21.84 -16.19 14.98
CA THR A 208 22.76 -15.37 15.78
C THR A 208 24.15 -16.00 15.88
N ALA A 209 24.25 -17.31 16.11
CA ALA A 209 25.53 -18.02 16.09
C ALA A 209 26.22 -17.96 14.71
N LEU A 210 25.45 -18.08 13.63
CA LEU A 210 25.96 -17.90 12.27
C LEU A 210 26.50 -16.48 12.06
N LEU A 211 25.76 -15.44 12.48
CA LEU A 211 26.22 -14.05 12.41
C LEU A 211 27.52 -13.83 13.18
N HIS A 212 27.66 -14.42 14.38
CA HIS A 212 28.93 -14.37 15.12
C HIS A 212 30.06 -15.09 14.39
N SER A 213 29.81 -16.25 13.78
CA SER A 213 30.82 -16.96 13.00
C SER A 213 31.24 -16.21 11.73
N LEU A 214 30.35 -15.38 11.17
CA LEU A 214 30.65 -14.50 10.04
C LEU A 214 31.44 -13.25 10.46
N ASP A 215 31.33 -12.83 11.72
CA ASP A 215 32.14 -11.75 12.29
C ASP A 215 33.59 -12.19 12.52
N ASP A 216 33.78 -13.46 12.89
CA ASP A 216 35.09 -14.14 13.01
C ASP A 216 35.78 -14.45 11.65
N TYR A 217 35.44 -13.70 10.59
CA TYR A 217 35.83 -13.87 9.19
C TYR A 217 37.33 -14.07 8.94
N GLU A 218 38.20 -13.60 9.85
CA GLU A 218 39.65 -13.76 9.77
C GLU A 218 40.14 -15.23 9.76
N HIS A 219 39.31 -16.19 10.16
CA HIS A 219 39.66 -17.62 10.16
C HIS A 219 39.18 -18.42 8.95
N ILE A 220 38.36 -17.84 8.07
CA ILE A 220 37.70 -18.59 6.98
C ILE A 220 38.43 -18.42 5.63
N ILE A 221 39.17 -17.33 5.42
CA ILE A 221 39.95 -17.10 4.19
C ILE A 221 41.46 -17.25 4.47
N PRO A 222 42.17 -18.19 3.81
CA PRO A 222 43.62 -18.29 3.90
C PRO A 222 44.29 -16.98 3.49
N LYS A 223 45.14 -16.45 4.37
CA LYS A 223 45.84 -15.16 4.26
C LYS A 223 46.83 -15.04 3.08
N THR A 224 46.76 -15.91 2.06
CA THR A 224 47.90 -16.16 1.18
C THR A 224 47.89 -15.52 -0.21
N THR A 225 46.79 -14.97 -0.77
CA THR A 225 46.84 -14.56 -2.20
C THR A 225 45.93 -13.42 -2.66
N LEU A 226 45.41 -12.54 -1.81
CA LEU A 226 44.65 -11.38 -2.33
C LEU A 226 44.89 -10.11 -1.51
N ASP A 227 45.12 -9.01 -2.23
CA ASP A 227 45.49 -7.69 -1.71
C ASP A 227 44.51 -7.24 -0.62
N LYS A 228 45.07 -6.86 0.54
CA LYS A 228 44.34 -6.48 1.76
C LYS A 228 43.37 -5.31 1.60
N GLU A 229 43.43 -4.58 0.48
CA GLU A 229 42.65 -3.35 0.26
C GLU A 229 41.26 -3.60 -0.34
N THR A 230 40.96 -4.80 -0.85
CA THR A 230 39.66 -5.07 -1.53
C THR A 230 38.77 -6.10 -0.82
N VAL A 231 39.23 -6.74 0.26
CA VAL A 231 38.42 -7.70 1.02
C VAL A 231 37.77 -7.01 2.20
N VAL A 232 36.61 -6.39 1.96
CA VAL A 232 35.76 -5.84 3.01
C VAL A 232 35.17 -7.01 3.81
N SER A 233 35.43 -7.05 5.13
CA SER A 233 34.79 -8.03 6.02
C SER A 233 33.26 -7.91 5.90
N PRO A 234 32.50 -9.01 5.80
CA PRO A 234 31.07 -8.99 5.55
C PRO A 234 30.23 -8.21 6.58
N LEU A 235 30.79 -7.91 7.75
CA LEU A 235 30.15 -7.13 8.84
C LEU A 235 30.93 -5.85 9.22
N SER A 236 31.81 -5.33 8.34
CA SER A 236 32.54 -4.09 8.63
C SER A 236 31.60 -2.90 8.82
N PRO A 237 31.92 -1.94 9.70
CA PRO A 237 31.10 -0.75 9.91
C PRO A 237 30.89 0.01 8.59
N ASN A 238 29.63 0.27 8.25
CA ASN A 238 29.28 1.03 7.05
C ASN A 238 29.37 2.55 7.32
N PHE A 239 30.30 3.23 6.66
CA PHE A 239 30.48 4.68 6.72
C PHE A 239 29.62 5.46 5.71
N ASP A 240 28.91 4.80 4.80
CA ASP A 240 27.94 5.43 3.87
C ASP A 240 26.87 6.22 4.63
N THR A 241 26.54 5.76 5.84
CA THR A 241 25.63 6.46 6.75
C THR A 241 26.10 7.87 7.09
N LEU A 242 27.41 8.17 7.00
CA LEU A 242 28.03 9.46 7.30
C LEU A 242 28.31 10.29 6.05
N GLU A 243 27.96 9.80 4.86
CA GLU A 243 28.15 10.55 3.63
C GLU A 243 27.33 11.85 3.67
N LEU A 244 27.97 12.95 3.26
CA LEU A 244 27.42 14.31 3.21
C LEU A 244 26.89 14.69 1.82
N SER A 245 27.03 13.81 0.83
CA SER A 245 26.52 14.07 -0.52
C SER A 245 24.98 14.04 -0.50
N LEU A 246 24.38 15.18 -0.89
CA LEU A 246 22.95 15.47 -0.73
C LEU A 246 22.15 15.31 -2.04
N ASP A 247 22.82 15.41 -3.18
CA ASP A 247 22.19 16.12 -4.30
C ASP A 247 21.25 15.28 -5.19
N PRO A 248 21.45 13.97 -5.47
CA PRO A 248 20.50 13.26 -6.34
C PRO A 248 19.19 12.81 -5.64
N TYR A 249 19.22 12.57 -4.32
CA TYR A 249 18.07 12.00 -3.60
C TYR A 249 17.04 13.06 -3.24
N ILE A 250 17.48 14.21 -2.72
CA ILE A 250 16.55 15.31 -2.37
C ILE A 250 15.92 15.90 -3.63
N GLU A 251 16.72 16.14 -4.68
CA GLU A 251 16.23 16.70 -5.94
C GLU A 251 15.07 15.89 -6.49
N LYS A 252 15.24 14.57 -6.64
CA LYS A 252 14.17 13.67 -7.12
C LYS A 252 12.97 13.58 -6.19
N ASN A 253 13.17 13.61 -4.87
CA ASN A 253 12.03 13.65 -3.93
C ASN A 253 11.23 14.95 -4.08
N LEU A 254 11.91 16.09 -4.32
CA LEU A 254 11.25 17.36 -4.55
C LEU A 254 10.53 17.38 -5.91
N GLU A 255 11.13 16.79 -6.95
CA GLU A 255 10.46 16.60 -8.24
C GLU A 255 9.15 15.80 -8.08
N PHE A 256 9.19 14.66 -7.38
CA PHE A 256 7.99 13.85 -7.13
C PHE A 256 6.97 14.54 -6.21
N LEU A 257 7.43 15.36 -5.27
CA LEU A 257 6.53 16.18 -4.47
C LEU A 257 5.83 17.24 -5.33
N LEU A 258 6.54 17.88 -6.25
CA LEU A 258 5.97 18.86 -7.18
C LEU A 258 4.93 18.20 -8.08
N GLU A 259 5.25 17.05 -8.67
CA GLU A 259 4.31 16.27 -9.50
C GLU A 259 3.03 15.92 -8.72
N ALA A 260 3.15 15.43 -7.49
CA ALA A 260 1.98 15.11 -6.67
C ALA A 260 1.17 16.36 -6.27
N VAL A 261 1.80 17.51 -6.09
CA VAL A 261 1.10 18.78 -5.82
C VAL A 261 0.36 19.29 -7.07
N GLU A 262 0.94 19.12 -8.26
CA GLU A 262 0.29 19.42 -9.53
C GLU A 262 -0.94 18.51 -9.75
N GLU A 263 -0.79 17.20 -9.51
CA GLU A 263 -1.88 16.22 -9.57
C GLU A 263 -3.01 16.57 -8.58
N HIS A 264 -2.65 16.92 -7.34
CA HIS A 264 -3.62 17.39 -6.35
C HIS A 264 -4.36 18.66 -6.81
N THR A 265 -3.64 19.58 -7.46
CA THR A 265 -4.22 20.82 -7.98
C THR A 265 -5.19 20.54 -9.13
N GLN A 266 -4.87 19.58 -10.00
CA GLN A 266 -5.76 19.12 -11.06
C GLN A 266 -7.06 18.53 -10.49
N GLU A 267 -6.96 17.63 -9.51
CA GLU A 267 -8.13 17.05 -8.82
C GLU A 267 -8.97 18.13 -8.10
N GLN A 268 -8.31 19.09 -7.46
CA GLN A 268 -8.99 20.22 -6.81
C GLN A 268 -9.74 21.10 -7.84
N ASN A 269 -9.19 21.28 -9.03
CA ASN A 269 -9.86 22.02 -10.12
C ASN A 269 -11.08 21.26 -10.63
N THR A 270 -10.98 19.95 -10.82
CA THR A 270 -12.12 19.08 -11.18
C THR A 270 -13.25 19.18 -10.15
N TYR A 271 -12.91 19.09 -8.87
CA TYR A 271 -13.88 19.25 -7.78
C TYR A 271 -14.51 20.64 -7.76
N THR A 272 -13.71 21.69 -7.96
CA THR A 272 -14.20 23.08 -8.03
C THR A 272 -15.16 23.29 -9.21
N PHE A 273 -14.89 22.65 -10.36
CA PHE A 273 -15.79 22.67 -11.51
C PHE A 273 -17.12 21.98 -11.20
N TRP A 274 -17.08 20.79 -10.57
CA TRP A 274 -18.28 20.10 -10.10
C TRP A 274 -19.09 20.98 -9.13
N GLN A 275 -18.44 21.59 -8.14
CA GLN A 275 -19.09 22.46 -7.15
C GLN A 275 -19.80 23.65 -7.81
N ARG A 276 -19.18 24.27 -8.83
CA ARG A 276 -19.80 25.34 -9.62
C ARG A 276 -21.03 24.85 -10.38
N ASN A 277 -20.99 23.66 -10.96
CA ASN A 277 -22.14 23.09 -11.67
C ASN A 277 -23.29 22.74 -10.72
N VAL A 278 -22.99 22.15 -9.56
CA VAL A 278 -23.99 21.90 -8.51
C VAL A 278 -24.62 23.21 -8.05
N GLY A 279 -23.83 24.25 -7.80
CA GLY A 279 -24.33 25.56 -7.41
C GLY A 279 -25.27 26.19 -8.45
N ARG A 280 -24.96 26.02 -9.75
CA ARG A 280 -25.83 26.49 -10.85
C ARG A 280 -27.16 25.74 -10.90
N GLU A 281 -27.15 24.41 -10.77
CA GLU A 281 -28.37 23.60 -10.78
C GLU A 281 -29.21 23.83 -9.52
N GLN A 282 -28.59 23.98 -8.35
CA GLN A 282 -29.26 24.37 -7.11
C GLN A 282 -29.90 25.76 -7.22
N ALA A 283 -29.23 26.74 -7.84
CA ALA A 283 -29.79 28.08 -8.04
C ALA A 283 -31.00 28.06 -8.99
N LYS A 284 -30.94 27.26 -10.08
CA LYS A 284 -32.09 27.05 -10.98
C LYS A 284 -33.25 26.40 -10.25
N MET A 285 -32.98 25.37 -9.46
CA MET A 285 -33.97 24.67 -8.64
C MET A 285 -34.62 25.63 -7.63
N GLN A 286 -33.83 26.42 -6.89
CA GLN A 286 -34.35 27.41 -5.94
C GLN A 286 -35.18 28.49 -6.62
N SER A 287 -34.77 28.99 -7.78
CA SER A 287 -35.55 29.96 -8.56
C SER A 287 -36.87 29.36 -9.05
N ALA A 288 -36.87 28.12 -9.52
CA ALA A 288 -38.09 27.40 -9.93
C ALA A 288 -39.04 27.19 -8.74
N LEU A 289 -38.50 26.78 -7.59
CA LEU A 289 -39.28 26.58 -6.37
C LEU A 289 -39.85 27.89 -5.83
N GLN A 290 -39.10 28.99 -5.89
CA GLN A 290 -39.58 30.31 -5.48
C GLN A 290 -40.70 30.82 -6.40
N LYS A 291 -40.57 30.65 -7.73
CA LYS A 291 -41.64 30.97 -8.69
C LYS A 291 -42.88 30.13 -8.43
N ARG A 292 -42.72 28.84 -8.13
CA ARG A 292 -43.83 27.94 -7.82
C ARG A 292 -44.54 28.32 -6.53
N LYS A 293 -43.79 28.72 -5.50
CA LYS A 293 -44.35 29.20 -4.23
C LYS A 293 -45.13 30.50 -4.40
N GLN A 294 -44.64 31.42 -5.23
CA GLN A 294 -45.37 32.64 -5.60
C GLN A 294 -46.67 32.30 -6.36
N GLU A 295 -46.62 31.38 -7.33
CA GLU A 295 -47.79 30.91 -8.07
C GLU A 295 -48.82 30.23 -7.13
N ASN A 296 -48.37 29.38 -6.21
CA ASN A 296 -49.22 28.71 -5.23
C ASN A 296 -49.89 29.72 -4.28
N SER A 297 -49.17 30.77 -3.85
CA SER A 297 -49.76 31.85 -3.04
C SER A 297 -50.85 32.63 -3.82
N SER A 298 -50.65 32.89 -5.11
CA SER A 298 -51.65 33.55 -5.96
C SER A 298 -52.87 32.66 -6.23
N ARG A 299 -52.68 31.34 -6.36
CA ARG A 299 -53.77 30.37 -6.54
C ARG A 299 -54.61 30.20 -5.27
N GLN A 300 -53.96 30.17 -4.10
CA GLN A 300 -54.65 30.17 -2.80
C GLN A 300 -55.49 31.44 -2.59
N ALA A 301 -54.96 32.61 -2.96
CA ALA A 301 -55.73 33.86 -2.93
C ALA A 301 -56.96 33.84 -3.87
N SER A 302 -56.88 33.06 -4.95
CA SER A 302 -57.98 32.84 -5.90
C SER A 302 -58.89 31.64 -5.56
N GLY A 303 -58.67 30.97 -4.42
CA GLY A 303 -59.47 29.83 -3.97
C GLY A 303 -59.23 28.52 -4.73
N LEU A 304 -58.14 28.39 -5.50
CA LEU A 304 -57.74 27.17 -6.22
C LEU A 304 -56.73 26.36 -5.42
N GLU A 305 -56.74 25.04 -5.58
CA GLU A 305 -55.80 24.15 -4.89
C GLU A 305 -54.34 24.40 -5.34
N PRO A 306 -53.38 24.36 -4.40
CA PRO A 306 -51.96 24.56 -4.69
C PRO A 306 -51.39 23.39 -5.50
N LEU A 307 -50.45 23.70 -6.40
CA LEU A 307 -49.75 22.69 -7.17
C LEU A 307 -48.69 21.98 -6.31
N PRO A 308 -48.45 20.67 -6.52
CA PRO A 308 -47.40 19.94 -5.81
C PRO A 308 -46.01 20.54 -6.05
N GLU A 309 -45.25 20.70 -4.96
CA GLU A 309 -43.87 21.21 -5.00
C GLU A 309 -42.85 20.10 -5.31
N ASP A 310 -43.22 18.83 -5.12
CA ASP A 310 -42.35 17.65 -5.30
C ASP A 310 -41.98 17.35 -6.76
N ASP A 311 -42.77 17.80 -7.72
CA ASP A 311 -42.49 17.58 -9.16
C ASP A 311 -41.23 18.33 -9.60
N ILE A 312 -40.93 19.47 -8.97
CA ILE A 312 -39.75 20.29 -9.27
C ILE A 312 -38.48 19.59 -8.77
N LEU A 313 -38.51 19.01 -7.57
CA LEU A 313 -37.41 18.24 -7.00
C LEU A 313 -37.04 17.00 -7.85
N LYS A 314 -38.03 16.38 -8.51
CA LYS A 314 -37.80 15.25 -9.42
C LYS A 314 -37.30 15.69 -10.81
N MET A 315 -37.64 16.90 -11.25
CA MET A 315 -37.20 17.43 -12.55
C MET A 315 -35.73 17.88 -12.55
N TYR A 316 -35.21 18.43 -11.45
CA TYR A 316 -33.81 18.89 -11.38
C TYR A 316 -32.93 17.82 -10.72
N LYS A 317 -32.17 17.08 -11.53
CA LYS A 317 -31.18 16.11 -11.05
C LYS A 317 -29.83 16.80 -10.83
N LEU A 318 -29.30 16.72 -9.61
CA LEU A 318 -27.96 17.21 -9.32
C LEU A 318 -26.90 16.29 -9.98
N PRO A 319 -25.80 16.84 -10.49
CA PRO A 319 -24.66 16.05 -10.96
C PRO A 319 -24.10 15.16 -9.84
N ALA A 320 -23.76 13.90 -10.17
CA ALA A 320 -23.12 12.99 -9.22
C ALA A 320 -21.78 13.55 -8.74
N GLU A 321 -21.48 13.36 -7.45
CA GLU A 321 -20.21 13.78 -6.85
C GLU A 321 -19.05 12.95 -7.42
N PRO A 322 -17.93 13.59 -7.82
CA PRO A 322 -16.72 12.86 -8.18
C PRO A 322 -16.16 12.11 -6.96
N SER A 323 -15.50 10.98 -7.21
CA SER A 323 -14.82 10.23 -6.14
C SER A 323 -13.79 11.13 -5.45
N ARG A 324 -13.81 11.16 -4.12
CA ARG A 324 -12.83 11.90 -3.31
C ARG A 324 -11.61 11.05 -2.93
N LEU A 325 -11.59 9.77 -3.32
CA LEU A 325 -10.52 8.83 -2.98
C LEU A 325 -9.17 9.34 -3.49
N ASP A 326 -9.09 9.71 -4.77
CA ASP A 326 -7.85 10.07 -5.45
C ASP A 326 -7.20 11.28 -4.77
N SER A 327 -8.00 12.32 -4.48
CA SER A 327 -7.57 13.48 -3.69
C SER A 327 -7.02 13.10 -2.30
N LEU A 328 -7.63 12.12 -1.61
CA LEU A 328 -7.14 11.65 -0.31
C LEU A 328 -5.82 10.88 -0.44
N LEU A 329 -5.67 10.06 -1.49
CA LEU A 329 -4.47 9.28 -1.75
C LEU A 329 -3.29 10.19 -2.09
N ILE A 330 -3.50 11.15 -2.98
CA ILE A 330 -2.48 12.14 -3.35
C ILE A 330 -2.08 12.96 -2.12
N THR A 331 -3.04 13.37 -1.27
CA THR A 331 -2.73 14.07 -0.01
C THR A 331 -1.89 13.20 0.94
N ALA A 332 -2.21 11.90 1.05
CA ALA A 332 -1.43 10.97 1.85
C ALA A 332 0.00 10.81 1.28
N GLN A 333 0.13 10.79 -0.04
CA GLN A 333 1.40 10.70 -0.75
C GLN A 333 2.27 11.95 -0.54
N ILE A 334 1.69 13.15 -0.65
CA ILE A 334 2.35 14.43 -0.32
C ILE A 334 2.88 14.40 1.11
N ASN A 335 2.05 13.97 2.07
CA ASN A 335 2.48 13.86 3.47
C ASN A 335 3.63 12.87 3.65
N ASN A 336 3.64 11.75 2.91
CA ASN A 336 4.75 10.79 2.94
C ASN A 336 6.05 11.43 2.44
N TYR A 337 6.03 12.15 1.32
CA TYR A 337 7.20 12.88 0.83
C TYR A 337 7.69 13.93 1.84
N CYS A 338 6.78 14.71 2.45
CA CYS A 338 7.15 15.67 3.49
C CYS A 338 7.78 15.00 4.71
N LYS A 339 7.23 13.87 5.17
CA LYS A 339 7.82 13.08 6.27
C LYS A 339 9.20 12.55 5.92
N GLN A 340 9.39 12.06 4.69
CA GLN A 340 10.69 11.57 4.22
C GLN A 340 11.72 12.68 4.15
N LEU A 341 11.36 13.84 3.61
CA LEU A 341 12.21 15.02 3.57
C LEU A 341 12.64 15.43 5.00
N ASN A 342 11.69 15.53 5.92
CA ASN A 342 11.99 15.86 7.32
C ASN A 342 12.89 14.82 8.01
N GLN A 343 12.63 13.52 7.76
CA GLN A 343 13.46 12.42 8.28
C GLN A 343 14.86 12.38 7.67
N TYR A 344 15.05 12.94 6.47
CA TYR A 344 16.34 13.05 5.83
C TYR A 344 17.10 14.31 6.29
N SER A 345 16.44 15.47 6.35
CA SER A 345 17.07 16.74 6.74
C SER A 345 17.60 16.73 8.18
N GLY A 346 16.90 16.10 9.13
CA GLY A 346 17.31 16.06 10.54
C GLY A 346 18.69 15.41 10.77
N PRO A 347 18.88 14.13 10.40
CA PRO A 347 20.17 13.46 10.50
C PRO A 347 21.27 14.16 9.71
N THR A 348 20.97 14.65 8.50
CA THR A 348 21.98 15.32 7.67
C THR A 348 22.49 16.61 8.29
N LEU A 349 21.61 17.41 8.93
CA LEU A 349 22.05 18.55 9.72
C LEU A 349 22.98 18.12 10.88
N GLY A 350 22.66 17.00 11.53
CA GLY A 350 23.53 16.36 12.53
C GLY A 350 24.91 16.00 11.97
N LYS A 351 24.97 15.40 10.76
CA LYS A 351 26.23 15.09 10.07
C LYS A 351 27.04 16.35 9.78
N PHE A 352 26.39 17.43 9.34
CA PHE A 352 27.07 18.72 9.11
C PHE A 352 27.69 19.29 10.38
N PHE A 353 26.97 19.24 11.50
CA PHE A 353 27.53 19.69 12.79
C PHE A 353 28.70 18.81 13.23
N MET A 354 28.59 17.48 13.10
CA MET A 354 29.68 16.56 13.42
C MET A 354 30.91 16.80 12.54
N ALA A 355 30.72 16.99 11.24
CA ALA A 355 31.80 17.31 10.30
C ALA A 355 32.45 18.66 10.63
N GLY A 356 31.67 19.66 11.03
CA GLY A 356 32.17 20.97 11.45
C GLY A 356 33.04 20.90 12.71
N GLU A 357 32.70 20.04 13.68
CA GLU A 357 33.55 19.81 14.86
C GLU A 357 34.78 18.95 14.53
N LEU A 358 34.68 17.99 13.61
CA LEU A 358 35.82 17.19 13.14
C LEU A 358 36.85 18.00 12.34
N GLN A 359 36.44 19.12 11.73
CA GLN A 359 37.30 20.02 10.97
C GLN A 359 37.98 21.10 11.83
N LYS A 360 37.54 21.28 13.09
CA LYS A 360 38.19 22.16 14.08
C LYS A 360 39.34 21.43 14.75
#